data_AF-A0A1H8QPR1-F1
#
_entry.id   AF-A0A1H8QPR1-F1
#
_cell.length_a   1.000
_cell.length_b   1.000
_cell.length_c   1.000
_cell.angle_alpha   90.00
_cell.angle_beta   90.00
_cell.angle_gamma   90.00
#
_symmetry.space_group_name_H-M   'P 1'
#
loop_
_entity.id
_entity.type
_entity.pdbx_description
1 polymer ?
#
loop_
_entity_poly.entity_id
_entity_poly.type
_entity_poly.pdbx_seq_one_letter_code
_entity_poly.pdbx_strand_id
1 'polypeptide(L)'
;MYELLVETVPELAAILFFAVGSSALSTLGVYLEELALQTLATGETFLALWFAAFGLLAFYFGLYLFGYSELLPRLSSYLGSEPAQ
;
A
#
# COMPACT_ATOMS: atom_id res chain seq x y z
N MET A 1 10.39 -23.26 -21.88
CA MET A 1 10.03 -23.27 -20.43
C MET A 1 10.98 -22.42 -19.58
N TYR A 2 12.31 -22.44 -19.82
CA TYR A 2 13.26 -21.60 -19.07
C TYR A 2 13.07 -20.09 -19.30
N GLU A 3 12.71 -19.67 -20.52
CA GLU A 3 12.38 -18.27 -20.84
C GLU A 3 11.20 -17.74 -20.02
N LEU A 4 10.12 -18.53 -19.87
CA LEU A 4 8.98 -18.17 -19.02
C LEU A 4 9.40 -17.98 -17.55
N LEU A 5 10.27 -18.83 -17.02
CA LEU A 5 10.78 -18.68 -15.64
C LEU A 5 11.60 -17.39 -15.47
N VAL A 6 12.47 -17.06 -16.43
CA VAL A 6 13.30 -15.84 -16.39
C VAL A 6 12.44 -14.58 -16.50
N GLU A 7 11.35 -14.63 -17.25
CA GLU A 7 10.40 -13.52 -17.41
C GLU A 7 9.46 -13.38 -16.19
N THR A 8 9.06 -14.50 -15.57
CA THR A 8 8.12 -14.52 -14.43
C THR A 8 8.78 -14.15 -13.09
N VAL A 9 10.06 -14.48 -12.90
CA VAL A 9 10.79 -14.16 -11.65
C VAL A 9 10.78 -12.67 -11.30
N PRO A 10 11.15 -11.73 -12.19
CA PRO A 10 11.12 -10.31 -11.88
C PRO A 10 9.68 -9.80 -11.66
N GLU A 11 8.69 -10.35 -12.35
CA GLU A 11 7.28 -10.00 -12.15
C GLU A 11 6.78 -10.44 -10.77
N LEU A 12 7.07 -11.68 -10.34
CA LEU A 12 6.77 -12.17 -9.00
C LEU A 12 7.51 -11.37 -7.91
N ALA A 13 8.77 -11.02 -8.15
CA ALA A 13 9.55 -10.20 -7.24
C ALA A 13 8.93 -8.80 -7.08
N ALA A 14 8.47 -8.19 -8.17
CA ALA A 14 7.74 -6.93 -8.12
C ALA A 14 6.45 -7.08 -7.32
N ILE A 15 5.61 -8.08 -7.62
CA ILE A 15 4.36 -8.32 -6.88
C ILE A 15 4.61 -8.51 -5.39
N LEU A 16 5.63 -9.28 -5.01
CA LEU A 16 6.00 -9.49 -3.61
C LEU A 16 6.51 -8.21 -2.96
N PHE A 17 7.36 -7.45 -3.66
CA PHE A 17 7.82 -6.15 -3.18
C PHE A 17 6.62 -5.22 -2.93
N PHE A 18 5.66 -5.21 -3.85
CA PHE A 18 4.47 -4.39 -3.71
C PHE A 18 3.56 -4.84 -2.57
N ALA A 19 3.30 -6.14 -2.45
CA ALA A 19 2.48 -6.70 -1.39
C ALA A 19 3.11 -6.49 0.00
N VAL A 20 4.41 -6.77 0.13
CA VAL A 20 5.15 -6.60 1.39
C VAL A 20 5.22 -5.12 1.76
N GLY A 21 5.58 -4.25 0.82
CA GLY A 21 5.61 -2.81 1.06
C GLY A 21 4.27 -2.26 1.53
N SER A 22 3.17 -2.58 0.83
CA SER A 22 1.83 -2.14 1.22
C SER A 22 1.42 -2.67 2.60
N SER A 23 1.66 -3.95 2.89
CA SER A 23 1.33 -4.55 4.20
C SER A 23 2.15 -3.95 5.35
N ALA A 24 3.45 -3.70 5.12
CA ALA A 24 4.34 -3.09 6.10
C ALA A 24 3.95 -1.65 6.39
N LEU A 25 3.71 -0.84 5.36
CA LEU A 25 3.26 0.54 5.52
C LEU A 25 1.89 0.63 6.19
N SER A 26 0.95 -0.26 5.86
CA SER A 26 -0.36 -0.31 6.50
C SER A 26 -0.26 -0.66 7.99
N THR A 27 0.60 -1.62 8.34
CA THR A 27 0.85 -1.99 9.74
C THR A 27 1.47 -0.84 10.52
N LEU A 28 2.43 -0.12 9.92
CA LEU A 28 3.03 1.07 10.51
C LEU A 28 2.01 2.20 10.69
N GLY A 29 1.10 2.39 9.74
CA GLY A 29 0.01 3.35 9.83
C GLY A 29 -0.88 3.09 11.04
N VAL A 30 -1.36 1.86 11.20
CA VAL A 30 -2.18 1.44 12.36
C VAL A 30 -1.43 1.63 13.68
N TYR A 31 -0.14 1.29 13.72
CA TYR A 31 0.67 1.47 14.92
C TYR A 31 0.83 2.95 15.31
N LEU A 32 0.99 3.83 14.33
CA LEU A 32 1.06 5.27 14.56
C LEU A 32 -0.28 5.86 15.01
N GLU A 33 -1.40 5.32 14.54
CA GLU A 33 -2.73 5.69 15.05
C GLU A 33 -2.90 5.28 16.52
N GLU A 34 -2.43 4.09 16.90
CA GLU A 34 -2.45 3.65 18.30
C GLU A 34 -1.61 4.56 19.19
N LEU A 35 -0.39 4.91 18.74
CA LEU A 35 0.47 5.87 19.44
C LEU A 35 -0.16 7.25 19.55
N ALA A 36 -0.86 7.71 18.52
CA ALA A 36 -1.58 8.98 18.54
C ALA A 36 -2.66 8.97 19.63
N LEU A 37 -3.45 7.90 19.73
CA LEU A 37 -4.50 7.76 20.75
C LEU A 37 -3.92 7.68 22.17
N GLN A 38 -2.84 6.93 22.36
CA GLN A 38 -2.15 6.84 23.66
C GLN A 38 -1.58 8.20 24.07
N THR A 39 -0.95 8.93 23.15
CA THR A 39 -0.37 10.25 23.40
C THR A 39 -1.45 11.31 23.65
N LEU A 40 -2.61 11.17 23.00
CA LEU A 40 -3.76 12.02 23.27
C LEU A 40 -4.30 11.77 24.69
N ALA A 41 -4.33 10.51 25.14
CA ALA A 41 -4.73 10.15 26.50
C ALA A 41 -3.77 10.68 27.57
N THR A 42 -2.50 10.92 27.24
CA THR A 42 -1.53 11.59 28.13
C THR A 42 -1.66 13.12 28.14
N GLY A 43 -2.53 13.70 27.30
CA GLY A 43 -2.75 15.15 27.21
C GLY A 43 -1.80 15.89 26.26
N GLU A 44 -0.93 15.17 25.54
CA GLU A 44 0.07 15.71 24.62
C GLU A 44 -0.52 15.84 23.19
N THR A 45 -1.47 16.75 23.02
CA THR A 45 -2.27 16.87 21.78
C THR A 45 -1.44 17.17 20.53
N PHE A 46 -0.36 17.95 20.65
CA PHE A 46 0.51 18.28 19.52
C PHE A 46 1.22 17.03 19.00
N LEU A 47 1.81 16.23 19.89
CA LEU A 47 2.50 15.01 19.54
C LEU A 47 1.53 13.93 19.04
N ALA A 48 0.33 13.85 19.60
CA ALA A 48 -0.74 12.99 19.11
C ALA A 48 -1.14 13.30 17.66
N LEU A 49 -1.36 14.58 17.33
CA LEU A 49 -1.67 15.03 15.97
C LEU A 49 -0.51 14.73 15.00
N TRP A 50 0.74 14.87 15.47
CA TRP A 50 1.91 14.52 14.68
C TRP A 50 1.92 13.03 14.32
N PHE A 51 1.72 12.14 15.29
CA PHE A 51 1.64 10.71 15.02
C PHE A 51 0.47 10.34 14.10
N ALA A 52 -0.70 10.94 14.30
CA ALA A 52 -1.85 10.74 13.41
C ALA A 52 -1.54 11.16 11.97
N ALA A 53 -0.87 12.30 11.77
CA ALA A 53 -0.49 12.79 10.44
C ALA A 53 0.50 11.84 9.74
N PHE A 54 1.50 11.31 10.47
CA PHE A 54 2.44 10.34 9.91
C PHE A 54 1.80 8.97 9.67
N GLY A 55 0.85 8.55 10.52
CA GLY A 55 0.05 7.35 10.28
C GLY A 55 -0.77 7.44 9.00
N LEU A 56 -1.45 8.58 8.79
CA LEU A 56 -2.17 8.89 7.56
C LEU A 56 -1.27 8.94 6.33
N LEU A 57 -0.08 9.54 6.44
CA LEU A 57 0.91 9.54 5.36
C LEU A 57 1.34 8.12 5.03
N ALA A 58 1.69 7.29 6.03
CA ALA A 58 2.07 5.89 5.80
C ALA A 58 0.94 5.10 5.13
N PHE A 59 -0.31 5.29 5.55
CA PHE A 59 -1.48 4.69 4.90
C PHE A 59 -1.66 5.17 3.46
N TYR A 60 -1.52 6.47 3.23
CA TYR A 60 -1.62 7.06 1.89
C TYR A 60 -0.53 6.51 0.96
N PHE A 61 0.73 6.45 1.40
CA PHE A 61 1.80 5.85 0.59
C PHE A 61 1.59 4.34 0.38
N GLY A 62 1.12 3.61 1.39
CA GLY A 62 0.84 2.18 1.31
C GLY A 62 -0.32 1.81 0.38
N LEU A 63 -1.34 2.68 0.24
CA LEU A 63 -2.49 2.48 -0.65
C LEU A 63 -2.30 3.13 -2.02
N TYR A 64 -1.79 4.35 -2.09
CA TYR A 64 -1.72 5.14 -3.31
C TYR A 64 -0.54 4.74 -4.20
N LEU A 65 0.66 4.58 -3.61
CA LEU A 65 1.87 4.26 -4.38
C LEU A 65 1.94 2.79 -4.78
N PHE A 66 1.41 1.92 -3.94
CA PHE A 66 1.48 0.46 -4.09
C PHE A 66 0.17 -0.16 -4.59
N GLY A 67 -0.98 0.42 -4.23
CA GLY A 67 -2.30 -0.11 -4.56
C GLY A 67 -2.89 0.47 -5.85
N TYR A 68 -2.92 1.81 -5.95
CA TYR A 68 -3.77 2.49 -6.94
C TYR A 68 -3.11 2.66 -8.32
N SER A 69 -1.80 2.86 -8.38
CA SER A 69 -1.04 3.13 -9.61
C SER A 69 -0.90 1.91 -10.53
N GLU A 70 -0.80 0.70 -9.97
CA GLU A 70 -0.53 -0.51 -10.76
C GLU A 70 -1.71 -1.50 -10.83
N LEU A 71 -2.56 -1.61 -9.80
CA LEU A 71 -3.64 -2.61 -9.78
C LEU A 71 -4.88 -2.18 -10.57
N LEU A 72 -5.26 -0.90 -10.53
CA LEU A 72 -6.43 -0.40 -11.25
C LEU A 72 -6.33 -0.46 -12.78
N PRO A 73 -5.22 -0.03 -13.42
CA PRO A 73 -5.11 -0.16 -14.87
C PRO A 73 -5.04 -1.63 -15.33
N ARG A 74 -4.50 -2.53 -14.50
CA ARG A 74 -4.47 -3.97 -14.77
C ARG A 74 -5.84 -4.65 -14.60
N LEU A 75 -6.70 -4.17 -13.69
CA LEU A 75 -8.08 -4.66 -13.56
C LEU A 75 -9.00 -4.12 -14.66
N SER A 76 -8.80 -2.86 -15.09
CA SER A 76 -9.60 -2.29 -16.17
C SER A 76 -9.32 -2.93 -17.53
N SER A 77 -8.10 -3.43 -17.78
CA SER A 77 -7.79 -4.16 -19.02
C SER A 77 -8.53 -5.51 -19.11
N TYR A 78 -8.80 -6.15 -17.98
CA TYR A 78 -9.60 -7.40 -17.94
C TYR A 78 -11.12 -7.16 -18.00
N LEU A 79 -11.60 -6.00 -17.53
CA LEU A 79 -13.03 -5.65 -17.57
C LEU A 79 -13.45 -4.89 -18.84
N GLY A 80 -12.50 -4.32 -19.58
CA GLY A 80 -12.74 -3.54 -20.80
C GLY A 80 -12.73 -4.33 -22.11
N SER A 81 -12.71 -5.67 -22.07
CA SER A 81 -12.78 -6.52 -23.27
C SER A 81 -14.21 -7.04 -23.49
N GLU A 82 -15.09 -6.15 -23.95
CA GLU A 82 -16.20 -6.58 -24.80
C GLU A 82 -15.74 -6.52 -26.26
N PRO A 83 -15.67 -7.66 -26.97
CA PRO A 83 -15.28 -7.70 -28.37
C PRO A 83 -16.48 -7.27 -29.23
N ALA A 84 -16.35 -6.13 -29.91
CA ALA A 84 -17.21 -5.80 -31.02
C ALA A 84 -16.37 -5.76 -32.30
N GLN A 85 -16.29 -6.95 -32.92
CA GLN A 85 -16.12 -7.25 -34.35
C GLN A 85 -15.06 -6.49 -35.15
#